data_AF-A0A843H3F8-F1
#
_entry.id   AF-A0A843H3F8-F1
#
_cell.length_a   1.000
_cell.length_b   1.000
_cell.length_c   1.000
_cell.angle_alpha   90.00
_cell.angle_beta   90.00
_cell.angle_gamma   90.00
#
_symmetry.space_group_name_H-M   'P 1'
#
loop_
_entity.id
_entity.type
_entity.pdbx_description
1 polymer ?
#
loop_
_entity_poly.entity_id
_entity_poly.type
_entity_poly.pdbx_seq_one_letter_code
_entity_poly.pdbx_strand_id
1 'polypeptide(L)'
;MEAEIIETPLKRERIKNGISIRGLARAVNTSPSEILRLEKGERLGTLFVWCKLWNYFNWSVEDFTDIIYEHYIMFTGMEVRE
;
A
#
# COMPACT_ATOMS: atom_id res chain seq x y z
N MET A 1 -3.84 6.35 -25.20
CA MET A 1 -3.08 6.83 -24.05
C MET A 1 -3.31 5.82 -22.95
N GLU A 2 -2.45 4.80 -22.88
CA GLU A 2 -2.54 3.79 -21.82
C GLU A 2 -2.31 4.51 -20.50
N ALA A 3 -3.28 4.44 -19.59
CA ALA A 3 -3.08 4.93 -18.24
C ALA A 3 -1.94 4.09 -17.65
N GLU A 4 -0.77 4.70 -17.52
CA GLU A 4 0.30 4.17 -16.68
C GLU A 4 -0.32 4.05 -15.28
N ILE A 5 -0.74 2.83 -14.93
CA ILE A 5 -1.32 2.56 -13.63
C ILE A 5 -0.18 2.81 -12.66
N ILE A 6 -0.18 3.96 -12.00
CA ILE A 6 0.74 4.27 -10.91
C ILE A 6 0.56 3.15 -9.90
N GLU A 7 1.48 2.18 -9.89
CA GLU A 7 1.38 1.04 -9.01
C GLU A 7 1.79 1.50 -7.62
N THR A 8 0.82 1.55 -6.71
CA THR A 8 1.11 1.89 -5.32
C THR A 8 2.23 0.99 -4.77
N PRO A 9 3.07 1.48 -3.84
CA PRO A 9 4.13 0.66 -3.25
C PRO A 9 3.62 -0.66 -2.67
N LEU A 10 2.43 -0.63 -2.07
CA LEU A 10 1.77 -1.83 -1.54
C LEU A 10 1.48 -2.87 -2.63
N LYS A 11 0.99 -2.43 -3.80
CA LYS A 11 0.72 -3.32 -4.94
C LYS A 11 2.02 -3.93 -5.46
N ARG A 12 3.06 -3.10 -5.64
CA ARG A 12 4.40 -3.55 -6.06
C ARG A 12 4.95 -4.61 -5.11
N GLU A 13 4.91 -4.35 -3.81
CA GLU A 13 5.44 -5.28 -2.80
C GLU A 13 4.64 -6.60 -2.77
N ARG A 14 3.30 -6.54 -2.87
CA ARG A 14 2.48 -7.76 -2.90
C ARG A 14 2.81 -8.63 -4.12
N ILE A 15 2.94 -8.03 -5.30
CA ILE A 15 3.23 -8.75 -6.56
C ILE A 15 4.63 -9.34 -6.52
N LYS A 16 5.63 -8.56 -6.07
CA LYS A 16 7.02 -9.00 -5.91
C LYS A 16 7.14 -10.26 -5.04
N ASN A 17 6.33 -10.35 -3.98
CA ASN A 17 6.32 -11.50 -3.07
C ASN A 17 5.36 -12.63 -3.50
N GLY A 18 4.68 -12.51 -4.65
CA GLY A 18 3.75 -13.54 -5.15
C GLY A 18 2.50 -13.73 -4.28
N ILE A 19 2.11 -12.70 -3.52
CA ILE A 19 1.05 -12.82 -2.51
C ILE A 19 -0.31 -12.50 -3.14
N SER A 20 -1.32 -13.32 -2.87
CA SER A 20 -2.69 -13.01 -3.30
C SER A 20 -3.32 -11.94 -2.40
N ILE A 21 -4.21 -11.11 -2.94
CA ILE A 21 -4.95 -10.10 -2.16
C ILE A 21 -5.68 -10.75 -0.96
N ARG A 22 -6.29 -11.91 -1.17
CA ARG A 22 -6.96 -12.68 -0.09
C ARG A 22 -5.98 -13.17 0.96
N GLY A 23 -4.80 -13.61 0.55
CA GLY A 23 -3.72 -14.03 1.45
C GLY A 23 -3.24 -12.88 2.32
N LEU A 24 -2.95 -11.73 1.71
CA LEU A 24 -2.54 -10.52 2.42
C LEU A 24 -3.61 -10.04 3.39
N ALA A 25 -4.87 -9.93 2.92
CA ALA A 25 -6.00 -9.50 3.73
C ALA A 25 -6.18 -10.38 4.98
N ARG A 26 -6.03 -11.70 4.82
CA ARG A 26 -6.06 -12.65 5.95
C ARG A 26 -4.89 -12.43 6.89
N ALA A 27 -3.67 -12.25 6.38
CA ALA A 27 -2.47 -12.06 7.19
C ALA A 27 -2.53 -10.78 8.05
N VAL A 28 -3.07 -9.69 7.50
CA VAL A 28 -3.24 -8.43 8.23
C VAL A 28 -4.64 -8.25 8.84
N ASN A 29 -5.44 -9.33 8.88
CA ASN A 29 -6.78 -9.34 9.47
C ASN A 29 -7.62 -8.11 9.05
N THR A 30 -7.84 -7.98 7.74
CA THR A 30 -8.69 -6.97 7.08
C THR A 30 -9.46 -7.61 5.92
N SER A 31 -10.32 -6.85 5.23
CA SER A 31 -11.04 -7.35 4.06
C SER A 31 -10.20 -7.29 2.78
N PRO A 32 -10.40 -8.20 1.82
CA PRO A 32 -9.79 -8.10 0.48
C PRO A 32 -10.12 -6.79 -0.24
N SER A 33 -11.32 -6.25 -0.01
CA SER A 33 -11.74 -4.96 -0.56
C SER A 33 -10.95 -3.79 0.00
N GLU A 34 -10.55 -3.82 1.27
CA GLU A 34 -9.71 -2.79 1.87
C GLU A 34 -8.31 -2.82 1.23
N ILE A 35 -7.70 -4.01 1.08
CA ILE A 35 -6.41 -4.16 0.38
C ILE A 35 -6.49 -3.64 -1.06
N LEU A 36 -7.55 -3.96 -1.81
CA LEU A 36 -7.75 -3.46 -3.16
C LEU A 36 -7.81 -1.93 -3.25
N ARG A 37 -8.51 -1.29 -2.31
CA ARG A 37 -8.62 0.17 -2.28
C ARG A 37 -7.30 0.84 -1.91
N LEU A 38 -6.53 0.21 -1.01
CA LEU A 38 -5.16 0.63 -0.73
C LEU A 38 -4.27 0.45 -1.96
N GLU A 39 -4.34 -0.67 -2.66
CA GLU A 39 -3.50 -0.89 -3.85
C GLU A 39 -3.78 0.07 -5.00
N LYS A 40 -4.93 0.73 -4.99
CA LYS A 40 -5.32 1.74 -5.98
C LYS A 40 -5.15 3.19 -5.52
N GLY A 41 -4.74 3.42 -4.27
CA GLY A 41 -4.70 4.77 -3.71
C GLY A 41 -6.07 5.42 -3.53
N GLU A 42 -7.18 4.66 -3.60
CA GLU A 42 -8.55 5.18 -3.46
C GLU A 42 -8.91 5.50 -1.99
N ARG A 43 -8.04 5.11 -1.05
CA ARG A 43 -8.23 5.29 0.39
C ARG A 43 -6.89 5.31 1.13
N LEU A 44 -6.81 6.07 2.22
CA LEU A 44 -5.76 5.94 3.23
C LEU A 44 -6.06 4.76 4.17
N GLY A 45 -5.06 3.90 4.36
CA GLY A 45 -5.11 2.86 5.38
C GLY A 45 -5.11 3.46 6.77
N THR A 46 -5.78 2.79 7.71
CA THR A 46 -5.66 3.16 9.12
C THR A 46 -4.25 2.83 9.62
N LEU A 47 -3.77 3.55 10.64
CA LEU A 47 -2.48 3.24 11.27
C LEU A 47 -2.39 1.76 11.68
N PHE A 48 -3.48 1.18 12.17
CA PHE A 48 -3.53 -0.23 12.54
C PHE A 48 -3.29 -1.19 11.37
N VAL A 49 -3.86 -0.91 10.19
CA VAL A 49 -3.62 -1.73 8.99
C VAL A 49 -2.17 -1.57 8.52
N TRP A 50 -1.65 -0.34 8.52
CA TRP A 50 -0.27 -0.07 8.15
C TRP A 50 0.75 -0.74 9.07
N CYS A 51 0.56 -0.69 10.39
CA CYS A 51 1.43 -1.39 11.34
C CYS A 51 1.42 -2.91 11.12
N LYS A 52 0.29 -3.50 10.73
CA LYS A 52 0.25 -4.93 10.41
C LYS A 52 0.95 -5.25 9.10
N LEU A 53 0.82 -4.39 8.08
CA LEU A 53 1.55 -4.52 6.82
C LEU A 53 3.06 -4.40 7.07
N TRP A 54 3.48 -3.44 7.89
CA TRP A 54 4.87 -3.29 8.33
C TRP A 54 5.41 -4.58 8.95
N ASN A 55 4.73 -5.13 9.96
CA ASN A 55 5.14 -6.38 10.59
C ASN A 55 5.12 -7.56 9.61
N TYR A 56 4.14 -7.63 8.72
CA TYR A 56 3.98 -8.74 7.78
C TYR A 56 5.07 -8.77 6.71
N PHE A 57 5.40 -7.62 6.14
CA PHE A 57 6.47 -7.49 5.14
C PHE A 57 7.87 -7.32 5.75
N ASN A 58 7.94 -7.16 7.08
CA ASN A 58 9.18 -6.92 7.80
C ASN A 58 9.97 -5.73 7.23
N TRP A 59 9.26 -4.65 6.91
CA TRP A 59 9.85 -3.41 6.40
C TRP A 59 10.78 -2.76 7.44
N SER A 60 11.80 -2.04 6.98
CA SER A 60 12.52 -1.11 7.86
C SER A 60 11.63 0.09 8.23
N VAL A 61 12.11 0.93 9.14
CA VAL A 61 11.39 2.19 9.46
C VAL A 61 11.37 3.09 8.23
N GLU A 62 12.49 3.17 7.51
CA GLU A 62 12.62 3.95 6.28
C GLU A 62 11.65 3.48 5.19
N ASP A 63 11.65 2.17 4.89
CA ASP A 63 10.70 1.59 3.92
C ASP A 63 9.25 1.91 4.28
N PHE A 64 8.91 1.79 5.57
CA PHE A 64 7.56 2.04 6.05
C PHE A 64 7.15 3.51 5.88
N THR A 65 8.04 4.45 6.20
CA THR A 65 7.77 5.87 6.05
C THR A 65 7.64 6.27 4.57
N ASP A 66 8.49 5.73 3.70
CA ASP A 66 8.45 6.01 2.27
C ASP A 66 7.16 5.48 1.64
N ILE A 67 6.78 4.25 1.98
CA ILE A 67 5.52 3.64 1.50
C ILE A 67 4.31 4.45 1.92
N ILE A 68 4.23 4.89 3.18
CA ILE A 68 3.11 5.70 3.67
C ILE A 68 3.09 7.08 3.00
N TYR A 69 4.27 7.70 2.85
CA TYR A 69 4.38 9.03 2.25
C TYR A 69 4.00 9.03 0.77
N GLU A 70 4.51 8.08 -0.01
CA GLU A 70 4.11 7.87 -1.40
C GLU A 70 2.60 7.59 -1.49
N HIS A 71 2.06 6.74 -0.60
CA HIS A 71 0.63 6.44 -0.56
C HIS A 71 -0.23 7.67 -0.26
N TYR A 72 0.24 8.53 0.63
CA TYR A 72 -0.41 9.80 0.96
C TYR A 72 -0.39 10.77 -0.21
N ILE A 73 0.75 10.92 -0.89
CA ILE A 73 0.87 11.76 -2.09
C ILE A 73 -0.11 11.30 -3.18
N MET A 74 -0.13 10.00 -3.48
CA MET A 74 -1.04 9.45 -4.48
C MET A 74 -2.52 9.66 -4.10
N PHE A 75 -2.88 9.47 -2.83
CA PHE A 75 -4.25 9.67 -2.37
C PHE A 75 -4.68 11.15 -2.44
N THR A 76 -3.77 12.08 -2.12
CA THR A 76 -4.08 13.52 -2.08
C THR A 76 -3.90 14.22 -3.42
N GLY A 77 -3.18 13.61 -4.36
CA GLY A 77 -2.78 14.26 -5.61
C GLY A 77 -1.83 15.45 -5.39
N MET A 78 -1.14 15.52 -4.26
CA MET A 78 -0.19 16.60 -3.96
C MET A 78 1.08 16.44 -4.80
N GLU A 79 1.39 17.41 -5.65
CA GLU A 79 2.71 17.48 -6.27
C GLU A 79 3.75 17.92 -5.23
N VAL A 80 4.75 17.07 -4.98
CA VAL A 80 5.91 17.45 -4.17
C VAL A 80 6.73 18.44 -4.99
N ARG A 81 6.71 19.71 -4.60
CA ARG A 81 7.64 20.71 -5.15
C ARG A 81 8.92 20.64 -4.33
N GLU A 82 10.03 20.32 -5.00
CA GLU A 82 11.39 20.39 -4.48
C GLU A 82 11.77 21.82 -4.05
#